data_AF-A0A1B7LBC4-F1
#
_entry.id   AF-A0A1B7LBC4-F1
#
_cell.length_a   1.000
_cell.length_b   1.000
_cell.length_c   1.000
_cell.angle_alpha   90.00
_cell.angle_beta   90.00
_cell.angle_gamma   90.00
#
_symmetry.space_group_name_H-M   'P 1'
#
loop_
_entity.id
_entity.type
_entity.pdbx_description
1 polymer ?
#
loop_
_entity_poly.entity_id
_entity_poly.type
_entity_poly.pdbx_seq_one_letter_code
_entity_poly.pdbx_strand_id
1 'polypeptide(L)'
;MTYFIAQILPYITVTIFVLGVLYRLWRWASARIVHNITLAPFPQSNGEVVGIYARQVILFENLFKFDMPVWVGGWFFHIALFSIIGGHVLGIYTLGKEFMYVGASEKLSVYMSDLLGLTFGILALIALFYLLYRRVAVDKVRLVSNPSDYLWLLLLIAIVAVGDFMRLFPGYGIEYAPVKEYITTLVMFQPAAIPANALFITHIFLVQILLIVFPFSKLMHVFGMFGERWIENRVYKDPAPGLPNVDVAAARAAGAGLAKSDVA
;
A
#
# COMPACT_ATOMS: atom_id res chain seq x y z
N MET A 1 -13.54 23.11 16.46
CA MET A 1 -12.59 22.01 16.17
C MET A 1 -12.95 21.25 14.89
N THR A 2 -14.20 20.79 14.72
CA THR A 2 -14.69 20.08 13.52
C THR A 2 -14.40 20.80 12.21
N TYR A 3 -14.66 22.11 12.14
CA TYR A 3 -14.39 22.91 10.95
C TYR A 3 -12.92 22.85 10.52
N PHE A 4 -11.98 22.96 11.46
CA PHE A 4 -10.56 22.84 11.14
C PHE A 4 -10.23 21.45 10.59
N ILE A 5 -10.70 20.38 11.25
CA ILE A 5 -10.42 18.99 10.89
C ILE A 5 -11.01 18.61 9.51
N ALA A 6 -12.21 19.08 9.20
CA ALA A 6 -12.95 18.68 8.00
C ALA A 6 -12.80 19.65 6.83
N GLN A 7 -12.56 20.94 7.09
CA GLN A 7 -12.50 21.94 6.01
C GLN A 7 -11.07 22.37 5.69
N ILE A 8 -10.21 22.57 6.70
CA ILE A 8 -8.88 23.17 6.51
C ILE A 8 -7.79 22.10 6.43
N LEU A 9 -7.78 21.17 7.40
CA LEU A 9 -6.77 20.14 7.52
C LEU A 9 -6.65 19.23 6.29
N PRO A 10 -7.71 18.92 5.51
CA PRO A 10 -7.55 18.08 4.33
C PRO A 10 -6.61 18.68 3.28
N TYR A 11 -6.66 20.00 3.09
CA TYR A 11 -5.75 20.68 2.15
C TYR A 11 -4.30 20.66 2.65
N ILE A 12 -4.08 20.87 3.95
CA ILE A 12 -2.75 20.75 4.57
C ILE A 12 -2.24 19.32 4.42
N THR A 13 -3.10 18.34 4.71
CA THR A 13 -2.81 16.90 4.63
C THR A 13 -2.37 16.51 3.23
N VAL A 14 -3.17 16.83 2.20
CA VAL A 14 -2.86 16.51 0.81
C VAL A 14 -1.58 17.20 0.36
N THR A 15 -1.36 18.45 0.75
CA THR A 15 -0.13 19.19 0.42
C THR A 15 1.11 18.51 1.00
N ILE A 16 1.11 18.19 2.29
CA ILE A 16 2.23 17.50 2.96
C ILE A 16 2.44 16.11 2.36
N PHE A 17 1.37 15.35 2.16
CA PHE A 17 1.43 14.01 1.59
C PHE A 17 2.06 14.04 0.20
N VAL A 18 1.53 14.87 -0.72
CA VAL A 18 2.00 14.94 -2.10
C VAL A 18 3.43 15.44 -2.17
N LEU A 19 3.75 16.58 -1.54
CA LEU A 19 5.11 17.13 -1.58
C LEU A 19 6.12 16.19 -0.90
N GLY A 20 5.73 15.57 0.21
CA GLY A 20 6.58 14.61 0.92
C GLY A 20 6.86 13.35 0.10
N VAL A 21 5.85 12.80 -0.58
CA VAL A 21 6.02 11.66 -1.49
C VAL A 21 6.92 12.05 -2.66
N LEU A 22 6.64 13.18 -3.33
CA LEU A 22 7.45 13.67 -4.45
C LEU A 22 8.90 13.90 -4.06
N TYR A 23 9.15 14.55 -2.92
CA TYR A 23 10.49 14.76 -2.39
C TYR A 23 11.23 13.44 -2.17
N ARG A 24 10.55 12.44 -1.59
CA ARG A 24 11.17 11.15 -1.29
C ARG A 24 11.45 10.34 -2.55
N LEU A 25 10.53 10.32 -3.51
CA LEU A 25 10.73 9.72 -4.82
C LEU A 25 11.88 10.39 -5.58
N TRP A 26 11.92 11.73 -5.58
CA TRP A 26 13.00 12.48 -6.21
C TRP A 26 14.37 12.18 -5.57
N ARG A 27 14.44 12.13 -4.24
CA ARG A 27 15.67 11.78 -3.52
C ARG A 27 16.15 10.37 -3.87
N TRP A 28 15.24 9.40 -4.00
CA TRP A 28 15.60 8.04 -4.41
C TRP A 28 16.05 7.97 -5.86
N ALA A 29 15.34 8.63 -6.78
CA ALA A 29 15.70 8.68 -8.19
C ALA A 29 17.03 9.41 -8.45
N SER A 30 17.38 10.39 -7.60
CA SER A 30 18.64 11.14 -7.70
C SER A 30 19.84 10.41 -7.12
N ALA A 31 19.62 9.32 -6.36
CA ALA A 31 20.72 8.56 -5.78
C ALA A 31 21.46 7.78 -6.87
N ARG A 32 22.78 7.99 -6.95
CA ARG A 32 23.63 7.26 -7.91
C ARG A 32 23.84 5.83 -7.43
N ILE A 33 23.48 4.85 -8.27
CA ILE A 33 23.77 3.43 -8.02
C ILE A 33 25.20 3.18 -8.48
N VAL A 34 26.11 2.96 -7.53
CA VAL A 34 27.55 2.80 -7.81
C VAL A 34 27.92 1.37 -8.20
N HIS A 35 27.12 0.37 -7.79
CA HIS A 35 27.42 -1.05 -8.01
C HIS A 35 26.16 -1.81 -8.44
N ASN A 36 26.34 -2.86 -9.26
CA ASN A 36 25.26 -3.75 -9.65
C ASN A 36 25.04 -4.79 -8.55
N ILE A 37 23.82 -4.82 -8.01
CA ILE A 37 23.40 -5.82 -7.03
C ILE A 37 22.47 -6.77 -7.77
N THR A 38 23.01 -7.89 -8.24
CA THR A 38 22.21 -9.03 -8.73
C THR A 38 22.12 -10.05 -7.62
N LEU A 39 20.93 -10.21 -7.06
CA LEU A 39 20.64 -11.31 -6.14
C LEU A 39 20.06 -12.49 -6.94
N ALA A 40 20.31 -13.71 -6.47
CA ALA A 40 19.67 -14.88 -7.05
C ALA A 40 18.15 -14.82 -6.83
N PRO A 41 17.30 -15.25 -7.80
CA PRO A 41 17.65 -15.83 -9.10
C PRO A 41 18.03 -14.76 -10.14
N PHE A 42 18.97 -15.08 -11.04
CA PHE A 42 19.46 -14.16 -12.08
C PHE A 42 18.62 -14.29 -13.37
N PRO A 43 17.63 -13.41 -13.60
CA PRO A 43 16.69 -13.58 -14.70
C PRO A 43 17.37 -13.30 -16.05
N GLN A 44 17.07 -14.13 -17.04
CA GLN A 44 17.63 -14.04 -18.39
C GLN A 44 16.76 -13.23 -19.35
N SER A 45 15.50 -12.97 -18.98
CA SER A 45 14.53 -12.27 -19.82
C SER A 45 13.62 -11.36 -19.00
N ASN A 46 13.12 -10.29 -19.63
CA ASN A 46 12.15 -9.39 -18.99
C ASN A 46 10.87 -10.13 -18.54
N GLY A 47 10.50 -11.22 -19.21
CA GLY A 47 9.38 -12.06 -18.80
C GLY A 47 9.61 -12.75 -17.45
N GLU A 48 10.83 -13.24 -17.20
CA GLU A 48 11.21 -13.80 -15.89
C GLU A 48 11.19 -12.73 -14.79
N VAL A 49 11.67 -11.51 -15.09
CA VAL A 49 11.62 -10.37 -14.16
C VAL A 49 10.19 -10.08 -13.73
N VAL A 50 9.27 -9.96 -14.70
CA VAL A 50 7.84 -9.72 -14.43
C VAL A 50 7.24 -10.87 -13.62
N GLY A 51 7.60 -12.12 -13.92
CA GLY A 51 7.15 -13.29 -13.16
C GLY A 51 7.60 -13.27 -11.70
N ILE A 52 8.86 -12.91 -11.44
CA ILE A 52 9.38 -12.74 -10.08
C ILE A 52 8.62 -11.64 -9.35
N TYR A 53 8.42 -10.49 -10.00
CA TYR A 53 7.67 -9.38 -9.41
C TYR A 53 6.25 -9.76 -9.04
N ALA A 54 5.53 -10.37 -9.97
CA ALA A 54 4.16 -10.76 -9.76
C ALA A 54 4.03 -11.68 -8.54
N ARG A 55 4.94 -12.65 -8.38
CA ARG A 55 4.96 -13.54 -7.20
C ARG A 55 5.29 -12.79 -5.91
N GLN A 56 6.22 -11.85 -5.95
CA GLN A 56 6.58 -11.07 -4.76
C GLN A 56 5.50 -10.07 -4.36
N VAL A 57 4.79 -9.45 -5.31
CA VAL A 57 3.75 -8.45 -5.06
C VAL A 57 2.42 -9.11 -4.71
N ILE A 58 2.02 -10.17 -5.41
CA ILE A 58 0.70 -10.81 -5.24
C ILE A 58 0.75 -11.83 -4.12
N LEU A 59 1.79 -12.68 -4.08
CA LEU A 59 1.84 -13.83 -3.16
C LEU A 59 2.79 -13.61 -1.99
N PHE A 60 3.53 -12.51 -1.94
CA PHE A 60 4.57 -12.27 -0.93
C PHE A 60 5.50 -13.49 -0.80
N GLU A 61 5.93 -14.04 -1.95
CA GLU A 61 6.55 -15.37 -2.04
C GLU A 61 7.69 -15.60 -1.04
N ASN A 62 8.54 -14.59 -0.80
CA ASN A 62 9.62 -14.72 0.18
C ASN A 62 9.09 -14.88 1.61
N LEU A 63 8.07 -14.11 2.00
CA LEU A 63 7.45 -14.26 3.31
C LEU A 63 6.78 -15.62 3.43
N PHE A 64 6.11 -16.09 2.38
CA PHE A 64 5.47 -17.41 2.36
C PHE A 64 6.49 -18.53 2.63
N LYS A 65 7.67 -18.44 2.01
CA LYS A 65 8.73 -19.46 2.14
C LYS A 65 9.51 -19.37 3.45
N PHE A 66 9.80 -18.17 3.94
CA PHE A 66 10.78 -17.96 5.01
C PHE A 66 10.20 -17.46 6.34
N ASP A 67 9.01 -16.86 6.35
CA ASP A 67 8.34 -16.41 7.58
C ASP A 67 6.82 -16.50 7.42
N MET A 68 6.33 -17.74 7.32
CA MET A 68 4.91 -18.04 7.18
C MET A 68 4.03 -17.34 8.25
N PRO A 69 4.42 -17.25 9.54
CA PRO A 69 3.67 -16.45 10.51
C PRO A 69 3.45 -14.99 10.06
N VAL A 70 4.48 -14.30 9.59
CA VAL A 70 4.29 -12.93 9.04
C VAL A 70 3.44 -12.95 7.79
N TRP A 71 3.63 -13.95 6.93
CA TRP A 71 2.85 -14.07 5.70
C TRP A 71 1.35 -14.12 5.97
N VAL A 72 0.88 -14.92 6.93
CA VAL A 72 -0.55 -14.99 7.28
C VAL A 72 -1.08 -13.61 7.63
N GLY A 73 -0.47 -12.93 8.61
CA GLY A 73 -0.94 -11.60 9.01
C GLY A 73 -0.80 -10.57 7.90
N GLY A 74 0.35 -10.54 7.25
CA GLY A 74 0.70 -9.53 6.24
C GLY A 74 -0.14 -9.65 4.98
N TRP A 75 -0.30 -10.86 4.44
CA TRP A 75 -1.00 -11.08 3.18
C TRP A 75 -2.50 -10.80 3.30
N PHE A 76 -3.16 -11.35 4.33
CA PHE A 76 -4.57 -11.08 4.57
C PHE A 76 -4.84 -9.61 4.88
N PHE A 77 -3.95 -8.95 5.64
CA PHE A 77 -4.06 -7.51 5.86
C PHE A 77 -3.99 -6.71 4.56
N HIS A 78 -3.03 -7.00 3.67
CA HIS A 78 -2.87 -6.22 2.44
C HIS A 78 -4.02 -6.44 1.45
N ILE A 79 -4.51 -7.68 1.30
CA ILE A 79 -5.69 -7.93 0.47
C ILE A 79 -6.90 -7.18 1.01
N ALA A 80 -7.14 -7.26 2.32
CA ALA A 80 -8.21 -6.50 2.95
C ALA A 80 -8.04 -4.99 2.74
N LEU A 81 -6.82 -4.47 2.93
CA LEU A 81 -6.50 -3.06 2.72
C LEU A 81 -6.78 -2.60 1.28
N PHE A 82 -6.32 -3.35 0.27
CA PHE A 82 -6.57 -3.01 -1.13
C PHE A 82 -8.06 -3.08 -1.48
N SER A 83 -8.78 -4.08 -0.97
CA SER A 83 -10.24 -4.18 -1.12
C SER A 83 -10.96 -3.00 -0.47
N ILE A 84 -10.54 -2.60 0.74
CA ILE A 84 -11.12 -1.45 1.45
C ILE A 84 -10.84 -0.16 0.68
N ILE A 85 -9.61 0.07 0.22
CA ILE A 85 -9.26 1.26 -0.58
C ILE A 85 -10.08 1.27 -1.88
N GLY A 86 -10.18 0.13 -2.58
CA GLY A 86 -11.01 -0.01 -3.77
C GLY A 86 -12.48 0.31 -3.50
N GLY A 87 -13.03 -0.21 -2.40
CA GLY A 87 -14.40 0.09 -1.96
C GLY A 87 -14.61 1.55 -1.55
N HIS A 88 -13.61 2.21 -0.96
CA HIS A 88 -13.69 3.65 -0.67
C HIS A 88 -13.75 4.46 -1.96
N VAL A 89 -12.92 4.15 -2.96
CA VAL A 89 -12.92 4.88 -4.23
C VAL A 89 -14.19 4.58 -5.01
N LEU A 90 -14.43 3.31 -5.32
CA LEU A 90 -15.52 2.89 -6.19
C LEU A 90 -16.87 3.01 -5.49
N GLY A 91 -17.01 2.44 -4.30
CA GLY A 91 -18.28 2.41 -3.55
C GLY A 91 -18.79 3.80 -3.19
N ILE A 92 -17.93 4.73 -2.74
CA ILE A 92 -18.36 6.11 -2.47
C ILE A 92 -18.74 6.80 -3.78
N TYR A 93 -17.95 6.65 -4.84
CA TYR A 93 -18.22 7.29 -6.12
C TYR A 93 -19.54 6.80 -6.75
N THR A 94 -19.81 5.50 -6.69
CA THR A 94 -21.01 4.87 -7.27
C THR A 94 -22.18 4.81 -6.30
N LEU A 95 -22.02 5.24 -5.05
CA LEU A 95 -23.03 5.14 -3.98
C LEU A 95 -23.42 3.67 -3.68
N GLY A 96 -22.44 2.76 -3.65
CA GLY A 96 -22.62 1.32 -3.45
C GLY A 96 -23.12 0.57 -4.69
N LYS A 97 -23.16 1.22 -5.85
CA LYS A 97 -23.71 0.69 -7.11
C LYS A 97 -22.64 0.18 -8.09
N GLU A 98 -21.43 -0.10 -7.61
CA GLU A 98 -20.30 -0.51 -8.43
C GLU A 98 -20.50 -1.86 -9.14
N PHE A 99 -21.25 -2.80 -8.54
CA PHE A 99 -21.49 -4.11 -9.15
C PHE A 99 -22.56 -4.08 -10.24
N MET A 100 -23.30 -2.96 -10.39
CA MET A 100 -24.22 -2.79 -11.52
C MET A 100 -23.48 -2.79 -12.86
N TYR A 101 -22.23 -2.32 -12.90
CA TYR A 101 -21.39 -2.34 -14.10
C TYR A 101 -20.98 -3.75 -14.54
N VAL A 102 -21.13 -4.75 -13.67
CA VAL A 102 -20.85 -6.16 -13.98
C VAL A 102 -22.13 -7.02 -13.99
N GLY A 103 -23.30 -6.38 -14.06
CA GLY A 103 -24.59 -7.04 -14.28
C GLY A 103 -25.41 -7.34 -13.02
N ALA A 104 -25.01 -6.83 -11.84
CA ALA A 104 -25.83 -6.96 -10.63
C ALA A 104 -27.03 -6.00 -10.65
N SER A 105 -28.12 -6.36 -9.95
CA SER A 105 -29.20 -5.41 -9.67
C SER A 105 -28.74 -4.35 -8.66
N GLU A 106 -29.41 -3.20 -8.62
CA GLU A 106 -29.07 -2.11 -7.70
C GLU A 106 -29.06 -2.55 -6.23
N LYS A 107 -30.13 -3.24 -5.80
CA LYS A 107 -30.25 -3.76 -4.43
C LYS A 107 -29.13 -4.76 -4.11
N LEU A 108 -28.79 -5.62 -5.06
CA LEU A 108 -27.71 -6.60 -4.87
C LEU A 108 -26.35 -5.89 -4.78
N SER A 109 -26.11 -4.87 -5.61
CA SER A 109 -24.85 -4.12 -5.58
C SER A 109 -24.64 -3.43 -4.23
N VAL A 110 -25.65 -2.72 -3.73
CA VAL A 110 -25.55 -2.03 -2.43
C VAL A 110 -25.29 -3.03 -1.31
N TYR A 111 -26.02 -4.15 -1.32
CA TYR A 111 -25.80 -5.23 -0.36
C TYR A 111 -24.38 -5.81 -0.42
N MET A 112 -23.87 -6.09 -1.63
CA MET A 112 -22.51 -6.60 -1.83
C MET A 112 -21.45 -5.60 -1.40
N SER A 113 -21.63 -4.31 -1.71
CA SER A 113 -20.72 -3.24 -1.30
C SER A 113 -20.60 -3.18 0.22
N ASP A 114 -21.73 -3.23 0.93
CA ASP A 114 -21.75 -3.21 2.38
C ASP A 114 -21.19 -4.48 3.01
N LEU A 115 -21.54 -5.65 2.47
CA LEU A 115 -21.04 -6.94 2.94
C LEU A 115 -19.53 -7.05 2.76
N LEU A 116 -19.00 -6.69 1.58
CA LEU A 116 -17.57 -6.77 1.30
C LEU A 116 -16.79 -5.73 2.10
N GLY A 117 -17.33 -4.51 2.22
CA GLY A 117 -16.74 -3.45 3.04
C GLY A 117 -16.56 -3.88 4.49
N LEU A 118 -17.60 -4.46 5.11
CA LEU A 118 -17.53 -4.98 6.47
C LEU A 118 -16.62 -6.21 6.60
N THR A 119 -16.72 -7.15 5.66
CA THR A 119 -15.96 -8.40 5.69
C THR A 119 -14.46 -8.15 5.62
N PHE A 120 -14.03 -7.30 4.69
CA PHE A 120 -12.61 -6.94 4.58
C PHE A 120 -12.16 -6.04 5.72
N GLY A 121 -13.04 -5.17 6.25
CA GLY A 121 -12.77 -4.41 7.47
C GLY A 121 -12.41 -5.31 8.65
N ILE A 122 -13.27 -6.27 8.96
CA ILE A 122 -13.04 -7.27 10.03
C ILE A 122 -11.77 -8.09 9.76
N LEU A 123 -11.55 -8.53 8.51
CA LEU A 123 -10.35 -9.26 8.13
C LEU A 123 -9.07 -8.43 8.37
N ALA A 124 -9.07 -7.16 7.98
CA ALA A 124 -7.97 -6.24 8.23
C ALA A 124 -7.73 -6.07 9.74
N LEU A 125 -8.79 -5.92 10.53
CA LEU A 125 -8.70 -5.74 11.98
C LEU A 125 -8.10 -6.97 12.67
N ILE A 126 -8.57 -8.18 12.33
CA ILE A 126 -8.01 -9.45 12.84
C ILE A 126 -6.54 -9.57 12.47
N ALA A 127 -6.19 -9.31 11.21
CA ALA A 127 -4.82 -9.39 10.73
C ALA A 127 -3.89 -8.38 11.45
N LEU A 128 -4.36 -7.16 11.69
CA LEU A 128 -3.63 -6.14 12.43
C LEU A 128 -3.41 -6.53 13.90
N PHE A 129 -4.44 -7.05 14.58
CA PHE A 129 -4.29 -7.55 15.96
C PHE A 129 -3.32 -8.72 16.03
N TYR A 130 -3.37 -9.64 15.07
CA TYR A 130 -2.40 -10.73 14.97
C TYR A 130 -0.96 -10.21 14.80
N LEU A 131 -0.74 -9.26 13.89
CA LEU A 131 0.58 -8.67 13.65
C LEU A 131 1.09 -7.90 14.89
N LEU A 132 0.21 -7.18 15.58
CA LEU A 132 0.54 -6.50 16.84
C LEU A 132 0.90 -7.49 17.94
N TYR A 133 0.08 -8.54 18.12
CA TYR A 133 0.33 -9.61 19.07
C TYR A 133 1.70 -10.26 18.81
N ARG A 134 1.99 -10.66 17.57
CA ARG A 134 3.29 -11.25 17.21
C ARG A 134 4.45 -10.31 17.55
N ARG A 135 4.29 -9.01 17.31
CA ARG A 135 5.34 -8.02 17.60
C ARG A 135 5.65 -7.90 19.09
N VAL A 136 4.64 -8.03 19.94
CA VAL A 136 4.79 -7.98 21.41
C VAL A 136 5.24 -9.33 21.98
N ALA A 137 4.70 -10.44 21.47
CA ALA A 137 4.84 -11.77 22.05
C ALA A 137 6.10 -12.51 21.62
N VAL A 138 6.65 -12.24 20.43
CA VAL A 138 7.83 -12.95 19.93
C VAL A 138 9.10 -12.15 20.24
N ASP A 139 9.95 -12.67 21.13
CA ASP A 139 11.15 -11.98 21.62
C ASP A 139 12.06 -11.48 20.50
N LYS A 140 12.35 -12.33 19.51
CA LYS A 140 13.20 -11.97 18.37
C LYS A 140 12.65 -10.77 17.59
N VAL A 141 11.32 -10.69 17.45
CA VAL A 141 10.64 -9.60 16.74
C VAL A 141 10.62 -8.34 17.59
N ARG A 142 10.35 -8.48 18.89
CA ARG A 142 10.35 -7.37 19.84
C ARG A 142 11.72 -6.70 19.93
N LEU A 143 12.80 -7.49 19.94
CA LEU A 143 14.19 -7.01 20.00
C LEU A 143 14.59 -6.13 18.81
N VAL A 144 14.02 -6.39 17.62
CA VAL A 144 14.32 -5.63 16.40
C VAL A 144 13.24 -4.60 16.03
N SER A 145 12.24 -4.42 16.89
CA SER A 145 11.13 -3.49 16.65
C SER A 145 11.41 -2.10 17.19
N ASN A 146 11.11 -1.08 16.40
CA ASN A 146 11.16 0.31 16.84
C ASN A 146 9.79 0.75 17.39
N PRO A 147 9.72 1.79 18.25
CA PRO A 147 8.45 2.33 18.74
C PRO A 147 7.47 2.68 17.60
N SER A 148 7.99 3.20 16.49
CA SER A 148 7.19 3.50 15.29
C SER A 148 6.41 2.28 14.77
N ASP A 149 6.96 1.07 14.90
CA ASP A 149 6.34 -0.14 14.37
C ASP A 149 5.06 -0.54 15.12
N TYR A 150 4.98 -0.18 16.40
CA TYR A 150 3.76 -0.32 17.19
C TYR A 150 2.77 0.80 16.88
N LEU A 151 3.25 2.04 16.77
CA LEU A 151 2.40 3.20 16.49
C LEU A 151 1.65 3.07 15.16
N TRP A 152 2.29 2.53 14.11
CA TRP A 152 1.61 2.29 12.83
C TRP A 152 0.49 1.26 12.94
N LEU A 153 0.73 0.16 13.65
CA LEU A 153 -0.28 -0.87 13.86
C LEU A 153 -1.45 -0.31 14.68
N LEU A 154 -1.17 0.43 15.75
CA LEU A 154 -2.20 1.05 16.59
C LEU A 154 -3.02 2.09 15.82
N LEU A 155 -2.38 2.93 15.01
CA LEU A 155 -3.07 3.91 14.17
C LEU A 155 -4.00 3.22 13.15
N LEU A 156 -3.51 2.19 12.46
CA LEU A 156 -4.31 1.43 11.49
C LEU A 156 -5.46 0.68 12.18
N ILE A 157 -5.23 0.08 13.35
CA ILE A 157 -6.28 -0.55 14.16
C ILE A 157 -7.35 0.48 14.51
N ALA A 158 -6.97 1.68 14.96
CA ALA A 158 -7.93 2.73 15.29
C ALA A 158 -8.75 3.18 14.07
N ILE A 159 -8.12 3.37 12.91
CA ILE A 159 -8.81 3.75 11.66
C ILE A 159 -9.83 2.68 11.27
N VAL A 160 -9.40 1.42 11.21
CA VAL A 160 -10.25 0.30 10.79
C VAL A 160 -11.36 0.07 11.81
N ALA A 161 -11.06 0.08 13.11
CA ALA A 161 -12.06 -0.11 14.16
C ALA A 161 -13.16 0.96 14.12
N VAL A 162 -12.81 2.25 13.92
CA VAL A 162 -13.83 3.31 13.76
C VAL A 162 -14.65 3.10 12.48
N GLY A 163 -14.01 2.68 11.38
CA GLY A 163 -14.71 2.37 10.13
C GLY A 163 -15.69 1.21 10.26
N ASP A 164 -15.26 0.11 10.86
CA ASP A 164 -16.06 -1.08 11.12
C ASP A 164 -17.21 -0.76 12.08
N PHE A 165 -16.96 0.05 13.11
CA PHE A 165 -18.01 0.47 14.03
C PHE A 165 -19.14 1.21 13.31
N MET A 166 -18.83 2.13 12.39
CA MET A 166 -19.85 2.82 11.59
C MET A 166 -20.67 1.88 10.71
N ARG A 167 -20.10 0.75 10.27
CA ARG A 167 -20.80 -0.27 9.47
C ARG A 167 -21.62 -1.24 10.34
N LEU A 168 -21.08 -1.66 11.48
CA LEU A 168 -21.72 -2.60 12.39
C LEU A 168 -22.92 -1.99 13.14
N PHE A 169 -22.89 -0.69 13.39
CA PHE A 169 -23.92 0.02 14.12
C PHE A 169 -24.52 1.14 13.26
N PRO A 170 -25.53 0.85 12.41
CA PRO A 170 -26.11 1.82 11.47
C PRO A 170 -26.58 3.13 12.09
N GLY A 171 -27.02 3.11 13.36
CA GLY A 171 -27.40 4.32 14.10
C GLY A 171 -26.26 5.32 14.35
N TYR A 172 -25.01 4.88 14.20
CA TYR A 172 -23.81 5.72 14.25
C TYR A 172 -23.09 5.81 12.89
N GLY A 173 -23.63 5.15 11.87
CA GLY A 173 -23.08 5.11 10.53
C GLY A 173 -23.34 6.38 9.71
N ILE A 174 -22.80 6.40 8.50
CA ILE A 174 -23.01 7.48 7.54
C ILE A 174 -23.26 6.88 6.15
N GLU A 175 -24.23 7.44 5.42
CA GLU A 175 -24.54 7.02 4.06
C GLU A 175 -23.51 7.52 3.05
N TYR A 176 -23.41 6.85 1.90
CA TYR A 176 -22.45 7.23 0.84
C TYR A 176 -22.70 8.63 0.25
N ALA A 177 -23.97 9.07 0.13
CA ALA A 177 -24.30 10.31 -0.58
C ALA A 177 -23.72 11.57 0.09
N PRO A 178 -23.92 11.81 1.41
CA PRO A 178 -23.28 12.94 2.09
C PRO A 178 -21.75 12.89 2.05
N VAL A 179 -21.16 11.69 2.12
CA VAL A 179 -19.70 11.51 2.04
C VAL A 179 -19.18 11.89 0.65
N LYS A 180 -19.86 11.43 -0.41
CA LYS A 180 -19.52 11.76 -1.80
C LYS A 180 -19.61 13.27 -2.05
N GLU A 181 -20.69 13.91 -1.60
CA GLU A 181 -20.87 15.36 -1.74
C GLU A 181 -19.76 16.13 -1.02
N TYR A 182 -19.45 15.77 0.22
CA TYR A 182 -18.37 16.36 1.01
C TYR A 182 -17.00 16.22 0.33
N ILE A 183 -16.64 15.02 -0.16
CA ILE A 183 -15.36 14.80 -0.85
C ILE A 183 -15.32 15.60 -2.17
N THR A 184 -16.42 15.59 -2.92
CA THR A 184 -16.49 16.29 -4.22
C THR A 184 -16.32 17.80 -4.04
N THR A 185 -16.99 18.39 -3.06
CA THR A 185 -16.89 19.83 -2.78
C THR A 185 -15.49 20.24 -2.32
N LEU A 186 -14.81 19.42 -1.49
CA LEU A 186 -13.42 19.63 -1.13
C LEU A 186 -12.48 19.59 -2.36
N VAL A 187 -12.65 18.60 -3.25
CA VAL A 187 -11.83 18.49 -4.47
C VAL A 187 -12.06 19.66 -5.41
N MET A 188 -13.29 20.20 -5.46
CA MET A 188 -13.65 21.37 -6.24
C MET A 188 -13.27 22.71 -5.57
N PHE A 189 -12.55 22.68 -4.44
CA PHE A 189 -12.14 23.85 -3.66
C PHE A 189 -13.31 24.74 -3.25
N GLN A 190 -14.48 24.14 -3.00
CA GLN A 190 -15.67 24.82 -2.49
C GLN A 190 -15.84 24.59 -0.99
N PRO A 191 -16.53 25.49 -0.26
CA PRO A 191 -16.94 25.21 1.12
C PRO A 191 -17.79 23.94 1.18
N ALA A 192 -17.31 22.92 1.88
CA ALA A 192 -17.96 21.61 1.90
C ALA A 192 -19.02 21.58 3.01
N ALA A 193 -20.17 20.97 2.73
CA ALA A 193 -21.14 20.64 3.76
C ALA A 193 -20.56 19.52 4.63
N ILE A 194 -20.05 19.88 5.82
CA ILE A 194 -19.42 18.91 6.72
C ILE A 194 -20.49 17.95 7.24
N PRO A 195 -20.36 16.62 7.02
CA PRO A 195 -21.33 15.67 7.53
C PRO A 195 -21.37 15.68 9.06
N ALA A 196 -22.58 15.80 9.63
CA ALA A 196 -22.81 15.86 11.07
C ALA A 196 -22.70 14.48 11.75
N ASN A 197 -21.61 13.75 11.50
CA ASN A 197 -21.34 12.44 12.11
C ASN A 197 -19.95 12.45 12.79
N ALA A 198 -19.93 12.35 14.12
CA ALA A 198 -18.70 12.44 14.91
C ALA A 198 -17.70 11.29 14.62
N LEU A 199 -18.18 10.08 14.33
CA LEU A 199 -17.34 8.94 14.00
C LEU A 199 -16.70 9.10 12.62
N PHE A 200 -17.45 9.64 11.65
CA PHE A 200 -16.92 9.99 10.34
C PHE A 200 -15.81 11.03 10.47
N ILE A 201 -16.04 12.11 11.23
CA ILE A 201 -15.02 13.14 11.50
C ILE A 201 -13.79 12.55 12.19
N THR A 202 -13.98 11.63 13.14
CA THR A 202 -12.88 10.92 13.80
C THR A 202 -12.10 10.04 12.82
N HIS A 203 -12.82 9.28 11.98
CA HIS A 203 -12.21 8.42 10.97
C HIS A 203 -11.35 9.22 9.99
N ILE A 204 -11.89 10.29 9.39
CA ILE A 204 -11.12 11.13 8.47
C ILE A 204 -9.97 11.83 9.18
N PHE A 205 -10.09 12.18 10.46
CA PHE A 205 -8.99 12.78 11.22
C PHE A 205 -7.82 11.79 11.38
N LEU A 206 -8.12 10.54 11.75
CA LEU A 206 -7.10 9.49 11.86
C LEU A 206 -6.44 9.20 10.50
N VAL A 207 -7.22 9.17 9.41
CA VAL A 207 -6.70 9.03 8.04
C VAL A 207 -5.83 10.23 7.66
N GLN A 208 -6.21 11.45 8.03
CA GLN A 208 -5.38 12.64 7.78
C GLN A 208 -4.03 12.57 8.53
N ILE A 209 -4.03 12.11 9.78
CA ILE A 209 -2.78 11.84 10.53
C ILE A 209 -1.93 10.82 9.75
N LEU A 210 -2.53 9.71 9.31
CA LEU A 210 -1.84 8.68 8.52
C LEU A 210 -1.19 9.27 7.26
N LEU A 211 -1.90 10.12 6.52
CA LEU A 211 -1.38 10.72 5.29
C LEU A 211 -0.28 11.76 5.55
N ILE A 212 -0.39 12.57 6.60
CA ILE A 212 0.65 13.56 6.96
C ILE A 212 1.98 12.86 7.26
N VAL A 213 1.94 11.74 7.99
CA VAL A 213 3.14 11.01 8.41
C VAL A 213 3.63 9.98 7.38
N PHE A 214 2.77 9.58 6.44
CA PHE A 214 3.06 8.59 5.40
C PHE A 214 4.42 8.81 4.70
N PRO A 215 4.72 9.98 4.11
CA PRO A 215 5.96 10.17 3.33
C PRO A 215 7.24 10.05 4.17
N PHE A 216 7.13 10.19 5.49
CA PHE A 216 8.25 10.13 6.41
C PHE A 216 8.42 8.76 7.08
N SER A 217 7.49 7.83 6.82
CA SER A 217 7.40 6.55 7.52
C SER A 217 7.84 5.33 6.68
N LYS A 218 7.73 4.14 7.27
CA LYS A 218 7.91 2.85 6.59
C LYS A 218 6.79 2.52 5.59
N LEU A 219 5.68 3.28 5.60
CA LEU A 219 4.57 3.09 4.66
C LEU A 219 4.95 3.41 3.20
N MET A 220 6.02 4.17 3.01
CA MET A 220 6.64 4.40 1.69
C MET A 220 7.17 3.13 1.02
N HIS A 221 7.15 1.98 1.70
CA HIS A 221 7.50 0.69 1.12
C HIS A 221 6.69 0.36 -0.15
N VAL A 222 5.44 0.84 -0.28
CA VAL A 222 4.64 0.59 -1.48
C VAL A 222 5.34 1.10 -2.75
N PHE A 223 6.01 2.25 -2.67
CA PHE A 223 6.77 2.81 -3.79
C PHE A 223 8.19 2.22 -3.86
N GLY A 224 8.82 2.07 -2.68
CA GLY A 224 10.19 1.56 -2.58
C GLY A 224 10.34 0.12 -3.09
N MET A 225 9.31 -0.71 -2.90
CA MET A 225 9.28 -2.10 -3.38
C MET A 225 9.47 -2.17 -4.89
N PHE A 226 8.73 -1.38 -5.68
CA PHE A 226 8.87 -1.42 -7.14
C PHE A 226 10.24 -0.95 -7.62
N GLY A 227 10.78 0.11 -6.98
CA GLY A 227 12.11 0.63 -7.31
C GLY A 227 13.22 -0.36 -6.98
N GLU A 228 13.20 -0.95 -5.79
CA GLU A 228 14.19 -1.93 -5.35
C GLU A 228 14.15 -3.19 -6.22
N ARG A 229 12.95 -3.73 -6.47
CA ARG A 229 12.81 -4.92 -7.30
C ARG A 229 13.34 -4.72 -8.72
N TRP A 230 13.30 -3.49 -9.23
CA TRP A 230 13.86 -3.14 -10.55
C TRP A 230 15.36 -3.10 -10.57
N ILE A 231 15.94 -2.61 -9.50
CA ILE A 231 17.39 -2.59 -9.36
C ILE A 231 17.93 -4.02 -9.22
N GLU A 232 17.26 -4.87 -8.43
CA GLU A 232 17.70 -6.24 -8.13
C GLU A 232 17.54 -7.22 -9.29
N ASN A 233 16.38 -7.19 -9.95
CA ASN A 233 16.00 -8.25 -10.90
C ASN A 233 16.08 -7.82 -12.36
N ARG A 234 16.63 -6.65 -12.69
CA ARG A 234 16.80 -6.28 -14.11
C ARG A 234 17.73 -7.27 -14.82
N VAL A 235 17.44 -7.57 -16.08
CA VAL A 235 18.31 -8.41 -16.90
C VAL A 235 19.61 -7.66 -17.15
N TYR A 236 20.73 -8.25 -16.74
CA TYR A 236 22.06 -7.70 -17.03
C TYR A 236 22.63 -8.38 -18.27
N LYS A 237 22.94 -7.56 -19.28
CA LYS A 237 23.66 -8.00 -20.49
C LYS A 237 25.18 -7.86 -20.36
N ASP A 238 25.67 -7.23 -19.30
CA ASP A 238 27.10 -7.05 -19.05
C ASP A 238 27.42 -7.39 -17.58
N PRO A 239 28.59 -7.97 -17.29
CA PRO A 239 29.07 -8.10 -15.92
C PRO A 239 29.24 -6.72 -15.28
N ALA A 240 29.10 -6.66 -13.96
CA ALA A 240 29.18 -5.40 -13.22
C ALA A 240 30.53 -4.70 -13.44
N PRO A 241 30.55 -3.42 -13.90
CA PRO A 241 31.79 -2.67 -14.01
C PRO A 241 32.47 -2.58 -12.63
N GLY A 242 33.75 -2.97 -12.55
CA GLY A 242 34.54 -2.84 -11.33
C GLY A 242 34.54 -4.06 -10.39
N LEU A 243 34.04 -5.23 -10.82
CA LEU A 243 34.30 -6.48 -10.10
C LEU A 243 35.83 -6.75 -10.07
N PRO A 244 36.45 -6.96 -8.88
CA PRO A 244 37.85 -7.34 -8.80
C PRO A 244 38.08 -8.60 -9.64
N ASN A 245 39.08 -8.56 -10.53
CA ASN A 245 39.46 -9.66 -11.43
C ASN A 245 38.45 -9.99 -12.55
N VAL A 246 37.54 -9.09 -12.91
CA VAL A 246 36.69 -9.26 -14.10
C VAL A 246 37.09 -8.24 -15.17
N ASP A 247 37.79 -8.72 -16.20
CA ASP A 247 37.98 -7.94 -17.43
C ASP A 247 36.68 -7.98 -18.24
N VAL A 248 35.93 -6.88 -18.17
CA VAL A 248 34.65 -6.71 -18.88
C VAL A 248 34.82 -6.82 -20.40
N ALA A 249 35.98 -6.40 -20.94
CA ALA A 249 36.25 -6.51 -22.37
C ALA A 249 36.48 -7.96 -22.78
N ALA A 250 37.25 -8.73 -21.99
CA ALA A 250 37.45 -10.16 -22.21
C ALA A 250 36.15 -10.97 -22.03
N ALA A 251 35.33 -10.63 -21.03
CA ALA A 251 34.04 -11.29 -20.80
C ALA A 251 33.05 -11.06 -21.96
N ARG A 252 33.00 -9.84 -22.50
CA ARG A 252 32.21 -9.53 -23.70
C ARG A 252 32.72 -10.27 -24.94
N ALA A 253 34.04 -10.34 -25.13
CA ALA A 253 34.65 -11.10 -26.22
C ALA A 253 34.37 -12.62 -26.13
N ALA A 254 34.19 -13.15 -24.92
CA ALA A 254 33.83 -14.54 -24.65
C ALA A 254 32.30 -14.81 -24.71
N GLY A 255 31.48 -13.81 -25.05
CA GLY A 255 30.03 -13.95 -25.20
C GLY A 255 29.23 -13.95 -23.88
N ALA A 256 29.85 -13.61 -22.75
CA ALA A 256 29.14 -13.50 -21.48
C ALA A 256 28.19 -12.29 -21.49
N GLY A 257 26.89 -12.53 -21.35
CA GLY A 257 25.85 -11.50 -21.26
C GLY A 257 25.18 -11.11 -22.59
N LEU A 258 25.58 -11.69 -23.72
CA LEU A 258 24.85 -11.58 -24.99
C LEU A 258 23.60 -12.46 -24.97
N ALA A 259 22.48 -11.96 -25.50
CA ALA A 259 21.29 -12.78 -25.68
C ALA A 259 21.60 -13.90 -26.68
N LYS A 260 21.09 -15.11 -26.43
CA LYS A 260 21.36 -16.31 -27.26
C LYS A 260 21.03 -16.15 -28.77
N SER A 261 20.32 -15.09 -29.17
CA SER A 261 19.99 -14.80 -30.57
C SER A 261 21.08 -14.08 -31.35
N ASP A 262 22.05 -13.46 -30.67
CA ASP A 262 22.95 -12.48 -31.31
C ASP A 262 24.31 -13.11 -31.66
N VAL A 263 24.42 -14.44 -31.57
CA VAL A 263 25.58 -15.23 -32.01
C VAL A 263 25.17 -16.07 -33.21
N ALA A 264 25.11 -15.40 -34.38
CA ALA A 264 25.08 -16.02 -35.69
C ALA A 264 25.91 -15.18 -36.65
#